data_AF-A0A0B6XUD1-F1
#
_entry.id   AF-A0A0B6XUD1-F1
#
_cell.length_a   1.000
_cell.length_b   1.000
_cell.length_c   1.000
_cell.angle_alpha   90.00
_cell.angle_beta   90.00
_cell.angle_gamma   90.00
#
_symmetry.space_group_name_H-M   'P 1'
#
loop_
_entity.id
_entity.type
_entity.pdbx_description
1 polymer ?
#
loop_
_entity_poly.entity_id
_entity_poly.type
_entity_poly.pdbx_seq_one_letter_code
_entity_poly.pdbx_strand_id
1 'polypeptide(L)'
;NRSAHDPLSAFYRSSQSVGESCLDFSHRLAELFTKVTKAQTREGTLPMDANNLRDHFIASLNNQLCSNMLLDRVAGAPGTTFLLCRDVAL
;
A
#
# COMPACT_ATOMS: atom_id res chain seq x y z
N ASN A 1 -8.71 7.35 25.76
CA ASN A 1 -9.12 6.22 24.92
C ASN A 1 -9.19 6.61 23.44
N ARG A 2 -8.03 6.68 22.77
CA ARG A 2 -7.86 7.04 21.34
C ARG A 2 -7.94 5.80 20.42
N SER A 3 -8.73 4.78 20.79
CA SER A 3 -8.63 3.42 20.23
C SER A 3 -9.44 3.16 18.94
N ALA A 4 -9.81 4.18 18.16
CA ALA A 4 -10.58 3.98 16.93
C ALA A 4 -9.82 4.30 15.62
N HIS A 5 -8.76 5.11 15.63
CA HIS A 5 -8.11 5.55 14.38
C HIS A 5 -6.60 5.74 14.55
N ASP A 6 -5.85 4.66 14.76
CA ASP A 6 -4.43 4.67 14.44
C ASP A 6 -4.30 4.47 12.90
N PRO A 7 -3.89 5.51 12.14
CA PRO A 7 -3.75 5.40 10.70
C PRO A 7 -2.74 4.31 10.30
N LEU A 8 -1.75 4.00 11.14
CA LEU A 8 -0.75 2.97 10.87
C LEU A 8 -1.39 1.59 10.90
N SER A 9 -2.18 1.30 11.94
CA SER A 9 -2.95 0.07 12.04
C SER A 9 -3.97 -0.06 10.90
N ALA A 10 -4.63 1.05 10.51
CA ALA A 10 -5.56 1.06 9.39
C ALA A 10 -4.86 0.76 8.05
N PHE A 11 -3.66 1.30 7.82
CA PHE A 11 -2.84 1.00 6.64
C PHE A 11 -2.51 -0.49 6.56
N TYR A 12 -1.92 -1.09 7.59
CA TYR A 12 -1.49 -2.49 7.54
C TYR A 12 -2.63 -3.52 7.54
N ARG A 13 -3.83 -3.14 7.97
CA ARG A 13 -5.04 -3.98 7.89
C ARG A 13 -5.76 -3.86 6.54
N SER A 14 -5.34 -2.92 5.69
CA SER A 14 -5.99 -2.67 4.41
C SER A 14 -5.70 -3.79 3.43
N SER A 15 -6.74 -4.40 2.87
CA SER A 15 -6.64 -5.33 1.75
C SER A 15 -7.67 -5.01 0.69
N GLN A 16 -7.42 -5.45 -0.56
CA GLN A 16 -8.39 -5.32 -1.63
C GLN A 16 -9.60 -6.20 -1.30
N SER A 17 -10.77 -5.56 -1.22
CA SER A 17 -12.01 -6.27 -0.89
C SER A 17 -12.53 -7.06 -2.08
N VAL A 18 -13.36 -8.09 -1.81
CA VAL A 18 -14.02 -8.85 -2.87
C VAL A 18 -14.95 -7.91 -3.67
N GLY A 19 -14.72 -7.82 -4.98
CA GLY A 19 -15.47 -6.92 -5.86
C GLY A 19 -14.96 -5.48 -5.91
N GLU A 20 -13.96 -5.11 -5.12
CA GLU A 20 -13.30 -3.79 -5.20
C GLU A 20 -12.35 -3.77 -6.41
N SER A 21 -12.40 -2.70 -7.22
CA SER A 21 -11.47 -2.53 -8.32
C SER A 21 -10.05 -2.32 -7.79
N CYS A 22 -9.04 -2.74 -8.55
CA CYS A 22 -7.65 -2.50 -8.17
C CYS A 22 -7.34 -1.00 -8.06
N LEU A 23 -7.97 -0.18 -8.91
CA LEU A 23 -7.84 1.27 -8.89
C LEU A 23 -8.34 1.87 -7.57
N ASP A 24 -9.57 1.51 -7.16
CA ASP A 24 -10.18 2.01 -5.92
C ASP A 24 -9.36 1.60 -4.69
N PHE A 25 -8.92 0.33 -4.66
CA PHE A 25 -8.03 -0.16 -3.62
C PHE A 25 -6.72 0.64 -3.56
N SER A 26 -6.09 0.89 -4.71
CA SER A 26 -4.83 1.61 -4.79
C SER A 26 -4.94 3.04 -4.26
N HIS A 27 -6.04 3.74 -4.56
CA HIS A 27 -6.31 5.09 -4.05
C HIS A 27 -6.55 5.07 -2.53
N ARG A 28 -7.42 4.18 -2.06
CA ARG A 28 -7.71 4.02 -0.64
C ARG A 28 -6.45 3.73 0.18
N LEU A 29 -5.57 2.88 -0.35
CA LEU A 29 -4.32 2.55 0.30
C LEU A 29 -3.32 3.72 0.30
N ALA A 30 -3.18 4.44 -0.81
CA ALA A 30 -2.33 5.63 -0.91
C ALA A 30 -2.79 6.76 0.02
N GLU A 31 -4.10 6.93 0.22
CA GLU A 31 -4.66 7.87 1.19
C GLU A 31 -4.30 7.49 2.62
N LEU A 32 -4.40 6.21 2.99
CA LEU A 32 -3.99 5.73 4.31
C LEU A 32 -2.50 5.97 4.55
N PHE A 33 -1.65 5.63 3.58
CA PHE A 33 -0.21 5.89 3.65
C PHE A 33 0.10 7.39 3.82
N THR A 34 -0.62 8.26 3.11
CA THR A 34 -0.49 9.71 3.26
C THR A 34 -0.89 10.18 4.66
N LYS A 35 -1.96 9.62 5.25
CA LYS A 35 -2.37 9.93 6.63
C LYS A 35 -1.31 9.48 7.64
N VAL A 36 -0.73 8.29 7.45
CA VAL A 36 0.35 7.74 8.30
C VAL A 36 1.58 8.63 8.25
N THR A 37 2.11 8.91 7.06
CA THR A 37 3.35 9.71 6.89
C THR A 37 3.20 11.14 7.39
N LYS A 38 2.01 11.75 7.22
CA LYS A 38 1.69 13.05 7.82
C LYS A 38 1.65 13.00 9.35
N ALA A 39 1.05 11.97 9.94
CA ALA A 39 1.03 11.79 11.39
C ALA A 39 2.46 11.61 11.93
N GLN A 40 3.27 10.76 11.28
CA GLN A 40 4.66 10.51 11.64
C GLN A 40 5.50 11.79 11.61
N THR A 41 5.39 12.58 10.54
CA THR A 41 6.05 13.88 10.40
C THR A 41 5.65 14.83 11.53
N ARG A 42 4.35 14.93 11.85
CA ARG A 42 3.83 15.80 12.91
C ARG A 42 4.35 15.41 14.29
N GLU A 43 4.52 14.12 14.53
CA GLU A 43 5.04 13.57 15.79
C GLU A 43 6.58 13.58 15.86
N GLY A 44 7.26 14.05 14.81
CA GLY A 44 8.73 14.10 14.75
C GLY A 44 9.38 12.72 14.56
N THR A 45 8.62 11.75 14.08
CA THR A 45 9.11 10.40 13.75
C THR A 45 9.47 10.28 12.27
N LEU A 46 10.32 9.30 11.93
CA LEU A 46 10.70 9.05 10.55
C LEU A 46 9.49 8.53 9.75
N PRO A 47 9.09 9.18 8.64
CA PRO A 47 8.01 8.69 7.80
C PRO A 47 8.33 7.33 7.17
N MET A 48 7.31 6.51 6.94
CA MET A 48 7.44 5.27 6.19
C MET A 48 8.01 5.50 4.79
N ASP A 49 8.80 4.54 4.32
CA ASP A 49 9.39 4.56 2.99
C ASP A 49 8.32 4.30 1.92
N ALA A 50 8.47 4.89 0.73
CA ALA A 50 7.53 4.69 -0.36
C ALA A 50 7.45 3.23 -0.83
N ASN A 51 8.50 2.44 -0.62
CA ASN A 51 8.49 1.00 -0.86
C ASN A 51 7.52 0.27 0.07
N ASN A 52 7.26 0.77 1.29
CA ASN A 52 6.23 0.16 2.15
C ASN A 52 4.84 0.24 1.52
N LEU A 53 4.52 1.33 0.81
CA LEU A 53 3.26 1.45 0.07
C LEU A 53 3.19 0.45 -1.08
N ARG A 54 4.28 0.34 -1.87
CA ARG A 54 4.38 -0.62 -2.97
C ARG A 54 4.24 -2.06 -2.49
N ASP A 55 5.04 -2.45 -1.50
CA ASP A 55 5.13 -3.83 -1.05
C ASP A 55 3.82 -4.26 -0.38
N HIS A 56 3.20 -3.37 0.39
CA HIS A 56 1.90 -3.62 0.97
C HIS A 56 0.79 -3.68 -0.10
N PHE A 57 0.81 -2.81 -1.12
CA PHE A 57 -0.13 -2.90 -2.23
C PHE A 57 -0.08 -4.28 -2.88
N ILE A 58 1.11 -4.77 -3.25
CA ILE A 58 1.30 -6.07 -3.89
C ILE A 58 0.81 -7.21 -3.00
N ALA A 59 1.20 -7.22 -1.72
CA ALA A 59 0.86 -8.27 -0.77
C ALA A 59 -0.64 -8.31 -0.43
N SER A 60 -1.34 -7.19 -0.59
CA SER A 60 -2.73 -7.02 -0.19
C SER A 60 -3.73 -7.06 -1.36
N LEU A 61 -3.29 -7.43 -2.57
CA LEU A 61 -4.16 -7.67 -3.71
C LEU A 61 -5.01 -8.95 -3.50
N ASN A 62 -6.27 -8.90 -3.94
CA ASN A 62 -7.15 -10.06 -3.90
C ASN A 62 -6.82 -11.10 -4.99
N ASN A 63 -6.21 -10.65 -6.10
CA ASN A 63 -5.74 -11.54 -7.16
C ASN A 63 -4.32 -12.04 -6.86
N GLN A 64 -4.21 -13.27 -6.35
CA GLN A 64 -2.92 -13.86 -5.98
C GLN A 64 -1.96 -14.06 -7.16
N LEU A 65 -2.48 -14.33 -8.37
CA LEU A 65 -1.63 -14.46 -9.56
C LEU A 65 -0.98 -13.12 -9.90
N CYS A 66 -1.76 -12.04 -9.89
CA CYS A 66 -1.26 -10.68 -10.10
C CYS A 66 -0.25 -10.29 -9.01
N SER A 67 -0.54 -10.59 -7.74
CA SER A 67 0.38 -10.35 -6.62
C SER A 67 1.73 -11.03 -6.85
N ASN A 68 1.74 -12.33 -7.19
CA ASN A 68 2.98 -13.07 -7.43
C ASN A 68 3.78 -12.51 -8.63
N MET A 69 3.11 -12.17 -9.73
CA MET A 69 3.76 -11.56 -10.89
C MET A 69 4.44 -10.23 -10.54
N LEU A 70 3.80 -9.42 -9.68
CA LEU A 70 4.37 -8.16 -9.24
C LEU A 70 5.54 -8.36 -8.26
N LEU A 71 5.49 -9.37 -7.39
CA LEU A 71 6.62 -9.74 -6.53
C LEU A 71 7.84 -10.12 -7.37
N ASP A 72 7.67 -10.97 -8.38
CA ASP A 72 8.75 -11.37 -9.29
C ASP A 72 9.32 -10.16 -10.04
N ARG A 73 8.45 -9.25 -10.49
CA ARG A 73 8.87 -8.01 -11.15
C ARG A 73 9.70 -7.12 -10.23
N VAL A 74 9.28 -6.93 -8.99
CA VAL A 74 10.02 -6.12 -8.00
C VAL A 74 11.35 -6.79 -7.65
N ALA A 75 11.41 -8.12 -7.58
CA ALA A 75 12.65 -8.85 -7.36
C ALA A 75 13.65 -8.64 -8.52
N GLY A 76 13.18 -8.65 -9.76
CA GLY A 76 14.01 -8.38 -10.94
C GLY A 76 14.34 -6.90 -11.18
N ALA A 77 13.55 -5.98 -10.63
CA ALA A 77 13.73 -4.54 -10.76
C ALA A 77 13.36 -3.82 -9.45
N PRO A 78 14.27 -3.75 -8.45
CA PRO A 78 13.97 -3.19 -7.13
C PRO A 78 13.55 -1.71 -7.13
N GLY A 79 13.91 -0.96 -8.19
CA GLY A 79 13.47 0.43 -8.41
C GLY A 79 12.04 0.58 -8.92
N THR A 80 11.30 -0.51 -9.11
CA THR A 80 9.88 -0.46 -9.49
C THR A 80 9.09 0.28 -8.41
N THR A 81 8.31 1.27 -8.82
CA THR A 81 7.54 2.13 -7.91
C THR A 81 6.12 1.60 -7.69
N PHE A 82 5.44 2.11 -6.66
CA PHE A 82 4.02 1.84 -6.43
C PHE A 82 3.15 2.12 -7.67
N LEU A 83 3.37 3.24 -8.35
CA LEU A 83 2.59 3.61 -9.55
C LEU A 83 2.80 2.61 -10.69
N LEU A 84 4.04 2.16 -10.91
CA LEU A 84 4.33 1.13 -11.90
C LEU A 84 3.65 -0.21 -11.56
N CYS A 85 3.64 -0.60 -10.28
CA CYS A 85 2.92 -1.80 -9.85
C CYS A 85 1.40 -1.68 -10.04
N ARG A 86 0.83 -0.51 -9.71
CA ARG A 86 -0.59 -0.22 -9.93
C ARG A 86 -0.95 -0.33 -11.40
N ASP A 87 -0.18 0.32 -12.28
CA ASP A 87 -0.48 0.36 -13.71
C ASP A 87 -0.41 -1.03 -14.37
N VAL A 88 0.39 -1.96 -13.82
CA VAL A 88 0.43 -3.37 -14.26
C VAL A 88 -0.74 -4.19 -13.72
N ALA A 89 -1.36 -3.78 -12.61
CA ALA A 89 -2.46 -4.48 -11.96
C ALA A 89 -3.86 -4.07 -12.47
N LEU A 90 -3.93 -3.00 -13.27
CA LEU A 90 -5.13 -2.51 -13.96
C LEU A 90 -5.31 -3.21 -15.31
#